data_AF-A0A0D0LU48-F1
#
_entry.id   AF-A0A0D0LU48-F1
#
_cell.length_a   1.000
_cell.length_b   1.000
_cell.length_c   1.000
_cell.angle_alpha   90.00
_cell.angle_beta   90.00
_cell.angle_gamma   90.00
#
_symmetry.space_group_name_H-M   'P 1'
#
loop_
_entity.id
_entity.type
_entity.pdbx_description
1 polymer ?
#
loop_
_entity_poly.entity_id
_entity_poly.type
_entity_poly.pdbx_seq_one_letter_code
_entity_poly.pdbx_strand_id
1 'polypeptide(L)' 'MTQTPVGRAFAIHRSIAACHAHIARGDGVHALTAALMLPCYEAAFHRIARSLDHAQASELRTSLDALYAPA' A
#
# COMPACT_ATOMS: atom_id res chain seq x y z
N MET A 1 14.72 -14.13 -5.08
CA MET A 1 13.61 -13.66 -5.94
C MET A 1 13.51 -12.16 -5.81
N THR A 2 13.90 -11.40 -6.83
CA THR A 2 13.80 -9.94 -6.83
C THR A 2 12.34 -9.54 -7.00
N GLN A 3 11.77 -8.85 -6.00
CA GLN A 3 10.39 -8.36 -6.04
C GLN A 3 10.24 -7.31 -7.14
N THR A 4 9.23 -7.45 -8.01
CA THR A 4 8.96 -6.47 -9.07
C THR A 4 8.53 -5.13 -8.47
N PRO A 5 8.75 -4.00 -9.18
CA PRO A 5 8.25 -2.68 -8.73
C PRO A 5 6.75 -2.70 -8.42
N VAL A 6 5.95 -3.38 -9.26
CA VAL A 6 4.50 -3.58 -9.07
C VAL A 6 4.22 -4.37 -7.80
N GLY A 7 4.87 -5.53 -7.61
CA GLY A 7 4.70 -6.35 -6.41
C GLY A 7 5.12 -5.62 -5.12
N ARG A 8 6.10 -4.71 -5.21
CA ARG A 8 6.51 -3.86 -4.08
C ARG A 8 5.49 -2.78 -3.77
N ALA A 9 4.96 -2.11 -4.79
CA ALA A 9 3.89 -1.12 -4.62
C ALA A 9 2.64 -1.77 -4.01
N PHE A 10 2.23 -2.94 -4.50
CA PHE A 10 1.08 -3.68 -3.98
C PHE A 10 1.26 -4.08 -2.51
N ALA A 11 2.45 -4.57 -2.13
CA ALA A 11 2.74 -4.91 -0.74
C ALA A 11 2.67 -3.69 0.20
N ILE A 12 3.22 -2.55 -0.22
CA ILE A 12 3.16 -1.31 0.57
C ILE A 12 1.71 -0.82 0.67
N HIS A 13 0.93 -0.90 -0.39
CA HIS A 13 -0.48 -0.54 -0.36
C HIS A 13 -1.25 -1.36 0.70
N ARG A 14 -0.97 -2.66 0.82
CA ARG A 14 -1.55 -3.50 1.88
C ARG A 14 -1.13 -3.04 3.28
N SER A 15 0.12 -2.60 3.45
CA SER A 15 0.59 -2.02 4.72
C SER A 15 -0.11 -0.69 5.05
N ILE A 16 -0.36 0.17 4.06
CA ILE A 16 -1.14 1.41 4.24
C ILE A 16 -2.57 1.06 4.69
N ALA A 17 -3.24 0.12 4.01
CA ALA A 17 -4.58 -0.31 4.38
C ALA A 17 -4.63 -0.89 5.81
N ALA A 18 -3.63 -1.66 6.21
CA ALA A 18 -3.51 -2.16 7.58
C ALA A 18 -3.32 -1.01 8.59
N CYS A 19 -2.50 0.00 8.27
CA CYS A 19 -2.33 1.17 9.13
C CYS A 19 -3.66 1.91 9.35
N HIS A 20 -4.42 2.18 8.27
CA HIS A 20 -5.74 2.77 8.39
C HIS A 20 -6.70 1.92 9.24
N ALA A 21 -6.69 0.60 9.08
CA ALA A 21 -7.51 -0.29 9.90
C ALA A 21 -7.14 -0.23 11.39
N HIS A 22 -5.85 -0.19 11.72
CA HIS A 22 -5.39 -0.05 13.11
C HIS A 22 -5.74 1.32 13.70
N ILE A 23 -5.57 2.39 12.93
CA ILE A 23 -5.94 3.76 13.36
C ILE A 23 -7.44 3.85 13.61
N ALA A 24 -8.27 3.34 12.69
CA ALA A 24 -9.73 3.38 12.81
C ALA A 24 -10.26 2.58 14.02
N ARG A 25 -9.58 1.50 14.40
CA ARG A 25 -9.92 0.72 15.60
C ARG A 25 -9.57 1.44 16.91
N GLY A 26 -8.64 2.40 16.89
CA GLY A 26 -8.31 3.22 18.06
C GLY A 26 -7.54 2.52 19.19
N ASP A 27 -7.10 1.27 19.00
CA ASP A 27 -6.50 0.46 20.06
C ASP A 27 -4.99 0.70 20.23
N GLY A 28 -4.67 1.54 21.22
CA GLY A 28 -3.38 1.55 21.93
C GLY A 28 -2.13 1.77 21.07
N VAL A 29 -1.02 1.11 21.46
CA VAL A 29 0.32 1.26 20.87
C VAL A 29 0.33 0.92 19.36
N HIS A 30 -0.55 0.03 18.90
CA HIS A 30 -0.66 -0.33 17.49
C HIS A 30 -1.26 0.80 16.65
N ALA A 31 -2.26 1.52 17.16
CA ALA A 31 -2.82 2.69 16.49
C ALA A 31 -1.80 3.84 16.41
N LEU A 32 -1.05 4.09 17.50
CA LEU A 32 0.02 5.09 17.50
C LEU A 32 1.14 4.73 16.51
N THR A 33 1.60 3.48 16.54
CA THR A 33 2.64 3.00 15.61
C THR A 33 2.17 3.10 14.16
N ALA A 34 0.91 2.72 13.88
CA ALA A 34 0.32 2.86 12.55
C ALA A 34 0.25 4.32 12.09
N ALA A 35 -0.16 5.24 12.96
CA ALA A 35 -0.22 6.67 12.66
C ALA A 35 1.16 7.26 12.34
N LEU A 36 2.19 6.85 13.07
CA LEU A 36 3.57 7.29 12.83
C LEU A 36 4.18 6.69 11.56
N MET A 37 3.82 5.45 11.23
CA MET A 37 4.37 4.74 10.06
C MET A 37 3.62 5.02 8.75
N LEU A 38 2.35 5.39 8.81
CA LEU A 38 1.51 5.68 7.64
C LEU A 38 2.18 6.64 6.63
N PRO A 39 2.69 7.83 7.00
CA PRO A 39 3.32 8.74 6.05
C PRO A 39 4.58 8.14 5.40
N CYS A 40 5.31 7.27 6.10
CA CYS A 40 6.48 6.59 5.55
C CYS A 40 6.09 5.60 4.45
N TYR A 41 5.01 4.83 4.65
CA TYR A 41 4.49 3.91 3.65
C TYR A 41 3.90 4.65 2.45
N GLU A 42 3.16 5.74 2.66
CA GLU A 42 2.64 6.59 1.58
C GLU A 42 3.78 7.15 0.71
N ALA A 43 4.80 7.75 1.34
CA ALA A 43 5.96 8.27 0.62
C ALA A 43 6.69 7.18 -0.18
N ALA A 44 6.84 5.98 0.38
CA ALA A 44 7.46 4.85 -0.30
C ALA A 44 6.61 4.36 -1.49
N PHE A 45 5.29 4.29 -1.33
CA PHE A 45 4.36 3.94 -2.41
C PHE A 45 4.45 4.97 -3.54
N HIS A 46 4.32 6.27 -3.23
CA HIS A 46 4.41 7.34 -4.21
C HIS A 46 5.75 7.38 -4.95
N ARG A 47 6.86 7.02 -4.29
CA ARG A 47 8.17 6.91 -4.94
C ARG A 47 8.17 5.81 -6.00
N ILE A 48 7.64 4.63 -5.66
CA ILE A 48 7.60 3.50 -6.59
C ILE A 48 6.60 3.76 -7.71
N ALA A 49 5.39 4.21 -7.38
CA ALA A 49 4.34 4.51 -8.36
C ALA A 49 4.82 5.50 -9.44
N ARG A 50 5.60 6.52 -9.07
CA ARG A 50 6.19 7.48 -10.03
C ARG A 50 7.29 6.89 -10.92
N SER A 51 7.89 5.76 -10.54
CA SER A 51 8.90 5.07 -11.34
C SER A 51 8.32 4.00 -12.27
N LEU A 52 7.02 3.71 -12.17
CA LEU A 52 6.37 2.70 -13.01
C LEU A 52 6.17 3.23 -14.42
N ASP A 53 6.39 2.37 -15.41
CA ASP A 53 5.94 2.61 -16.77
C ASP A 53 4.41 2.43 -16.89
N HIS A 54 3.86 2.70 -18.08
CA HIS A 54 2.42 2.61 -18.31
C HIS A 54 1.85 1.19 -18.11
N ALA A 55 2.59 0.16 -18.53
CA ALA A 55 2.15 -1.23 -18.39
C ALA A 55 2.13 -1.64 -16.91
N GLN A 56 3.19 -1.30 -16.17
CA GLN A 56 3.30 -1.56 -14.74
C GLN A 56 2.26 -0.78 -13.91
N ALA A 57 2.00 0.48 -14.26
CA ALA A 57 0.95 1.27 -13.61
C ALA A 57 -0.44 0.68 -13.87
N SER A 58 -0.70 0.20 -15.09
CA SER A 58 -1.93 -0.50 -15.42
C SER A 58 -2.07 -1.82 -14.66
N GLU A 59 -0.99 -2.62 -14.58
CA GLU A 59 -0.96 -3.88 -13.82
C GLU A 59 -1.23 -3.64 -12.33
N LEU A 60 -0.59 -2.63 -11.73
CA LEU A 60 -0.83 -2.24 -10.35
C LEU A 60 -2.29 -1.86 -10.13
N ARG A 61 -2.87 -1.04 -11.02
CA ARG A 61 -4.27 -0.61 -10.90
C ARG A 61 -5.22 -1.81 -10.99
N THR A 62 -5.06 -2.68 -11.99
CA THR A 62 -5.87 -3.91 -12.12
C THR A 62 -5.75 -4.81 -10.88
N SER A 63 -4.55 -4.93 -10.32
CA SER A 63 -4.32 -5.73 -9.10
C SER A 63 -5.02 -5.14 -7.87
N LEU A 64 -5.05 -3.81 -7.75
CA LEU A 64 -5.76 -3.11 -6.68
C LEU A 64 -7.28 -3.19 -6.88
N ASP A 65 -7.78 -3.03 -8.10
CA ASP A 65 -9.21 -3.15 -8.39
C ASP A 65 -9.71 -4.56 -8.08
N ALA A 66 -8.95 -5.60 -8.43
CA ALA A 66 -9.26 -6.99 -8.10
C ALA A 66 -9.29 -7.26 -6.58
N LEU A 67 -8.51 -6.51 -5.78
CA LEU A 67 -8.51 -6.63 -4.32
C LEU A 67 -9.80 -6.09 -3.67
N TYR A 68 -10.46 -5.12 -4.33
CA TYR A 68 -11.66 -4.44 -3.81
C TYR A 68 -12.96 -4.84 -4.52
N ALA A 69 -12.88 -5.69 -5.55
CA ALA A 69 -14.06 -6.21 -6.21
C ALA A 69 -14.91 -7.04 -5.23
N PRO A 70 -16.24 -6.85 -5.17
CA PRO A 70 -17.12 -7.72 -4.39
C PRO A 70 -17.05 -9.15 -4.95
N ALA A 71 -16.94 -10.13 -4.05
CA ALA A 71 -16.90 -11.56 -4.37
C ALA A 71 -18.25 -12.08 -4.91
#